data_AF-A0A8B6F1J7-F1
#
_entry.id   AF-A0A8B6F1J7-F1
#
_cell.length_a   1.000
_cell.length_b   1.000
_cell.length_c   1.000
_cell.angle_alpha   90.00
_cell.angle_beta   90.00
_cell.angle_gamma   90.00
#
_symmetry.space_group_name_H-M   'P 1'
#
loop_
_entity.id
_entity.type
_entity.pdbx_description
1 polymer ?
#
loop_
_entity_poly.entity_id
_entity_poly.type
_entity_poly.pdbx_seq_one_letter_code
_entity_poly.pdbx_strand_id
1 'polypeptide(L)'
;MKKTINLLVLSIIITVANGNLASSCRYKKNIQHKLIAHCENQGFTSVPRKLRRDIYELILSNNSIHMLTNNSFINYSKMERLILTGNNISVIHEDAFVGLDSLKVLK
;
A
#
# COMPACT_ATOMS: atom_id res chain seq x y z
N MET A 1 -19.20 -49.53 33.05
CA MET A 1 -18.18 -49.90 32.04
C MET A 1 -17.55 -48.62 31.51
N LYS A 2 -16.29 -48.35 31.88
CA LYS A 2 -15.45 -47.28 31.34
C LYS A 2 -15.13 -47.59 29.87
N LYS A 3 -15.09 -46.57 29.01
CA LYS A 3 -14.25 -46.42 27.80
C LYS A 3 -14.75 -45.18 27.02
N THR A 4 -13.99 -44.19 26.59
CA THR A 4 -12.67 -43.64 26.87
C THR A 4 -12.76 -42.24 26.26
N ILE A 5 -12.44 -41.18 27.01
CA ILE A 5 -12.25 -39.84 26.44
C ILE A 5 -10.97 -39.92 25.62
N ASN A 6 -11.07 -39.92 24.28
CA ASN A 6 -9.90 -39.88 23.42
C ASN A 6 -9.59 -38.42 23.07
N LEU A 7 -8.79 -37.82 23.96
CA LEU A 7 -7.99 -36.63 23.70
C LEU A 7 -6.99 -36.99 22.57
N LEU A 8 -6.78 -36.10 21.59
CA LEU A 8 -5.89 -36.21 20.41
C LEU A 8 -6.59 -36.52 19.07
N VAL A 9 -7.44 -35.59 18.60
CA VAL A 9 -7.19 -35.08 17.25
C VAL A 9 -6.83 -33.61 17.47
N LEU A 10 -5.54 -33.37 17.59
CA LEU A 10 -4.93 -32.06 17.50
C LEU A 10 -5.66 -31.30 16.38
N SER A 11 -6.45 -30.30 16.76
CA SER A 11 -6.91 -29.26 15.87
C SER A 11 -5.69 -28.46 15.42
N ILE A 12 -4.80 -29.09 14.64
CA ILE A 12 -3.85 -28.45 13.72
C ILE A 12 -4.67 -28.01 12.51
N ILE A 13 -5.68 -27.22 12.82
CA ILE A 13 -6.21 -26.18 11.95
C ILE A 13 -6.25 -24.95 12.84
N ILE A 14 -5.11 -24.61 13.45
CA ILE A 14 -4.66 -23.25 13.21
C ILE A 14 -4.35 -23.31 11.72
N THR A 15 -5.37 -22.99 10.90
CA THR A 15 -5.10 -22.35 9.64
C THR A 15 -3.95 -21.42 9.97
N VAL A 16 -2.76 -21.67 9.40
CA VAL A 16 -1.98 -20.53 8.95
C VAL A 16 -3.07 -19.78 8.20
N ALA A 17 -3.62 -18.73 8.80
CA ALA A 17 -4.42 -17.81 8.04
C ALA A 17 -3.45 -17.54 6.91
N ASN A 18 -3.75 -18.08 5.72
CA ASN A 18 -3.05 -17.73 4.52
C ASN A 18 -3.18 -16.24 4.56
N GLY A 19 -2.14 -15.59 5.07
CA GLY A 19 -2.12 -14.19 5.25
C GLY A 19 -2.11 -13.72 3.83
N ASN A 20 -3.29 -13.47 3.29
CA ASN A 20 -3.53 -12.16 2.75
C ASN A 20 -3.15 -11.20 3.87
N LEU A 21 -1.84 -11.00 4.03
CA LEU A 21 -1.26 -9.87 4.68
C LEU A 21 -1.71 -8.77 3.75
N ALA A 22 -2.92 -8.27 3.99
CA ALA A 22 -3.51 -7.20 3.21
C ALA A 22 -2.43 -6.13 3.16
N SER A 23 -1.81 -5.99 1.98
CA SER A 23 -0.63 -5.18 1.72
C SER A 23 -0.97 -3.77 2.14
N SER A 24 -0.66 -3.45 3.39
CA SER A 24 -1.00 -2.22 4.05
C SER A 24 0.31 -1.47 4.19
N CYS A 25 0.34 -0.27 3.62
CA CYS A 25 1.50 0.57 3.71
C CYS A 25 1.84 0.84 5.17
N ARG A 26 3.14 0.82 5.50
CA ARG A 26 3.61 1.20 6.83
C ARG A 26 3.66 2.71 6.91
N TYR A 27 3.22 3.27 8.03
CA TYR A 27 3.23 4.72 8.23
C TYR A 27 4.31 5.12 9.21
N LYS A 28 5.13 6.12 8.84
CA LYS A 28 6.16 6.70 9.70
C LYS A 28 6.14 8.22 9.59
N LYS A 29 6.56 8.91 10.65
CA LYS A 29 6.79 10.36 10.59
C LYS A 29 8.28 10.65 10.43
N ASN A 30 8.62 11.66 9.64
CA ASN A 30 9.99 12.19 9.60
C ASN A 30 10.25 13.16 10.77
N ILE A 31 11.46 13.75 10.80
CA ILE A 31 11.88 14.69 11.85
C ILE A 31 11.05 15.99 11.89
N GLN A 32 10.37 16.36 10.78
CA GLN A 32 9.42 17.46 10.73
C GLN A 32 7.98 17.04 11.04
N HIS A 33 7.79 15.84 11.63
CA HIS A 33 6.49 15.24 11.94
C HIS A 33 5.57 15.01 10.74
N LYS A 34 6.09 15.07 9.51
CA LYS A 34 5.31 14.83 8.30
C LYS A 34 5.15 13.34 8.05
N LEU A 35 3.95 12.92 7.63
CA LEU A 35 3.57 11.52 7.50
C LEU A 35 4.05 10.92 6.17
N ILE A 36 4.72 9.78 6.23
CA ILE A 36 5.22 9.01 5.09
C ILE A 36 4.50 7.67 5.03
N ALA A 37 3.94 7.33 3.87
CA ALA A 37 3.41 6.00 3.57
C ALA A 37 4.45 5.17 2.81
N HIS A 38 4.97 4.14 3.48
CA HIS A 38 5.91 3.17 2.96
C HIS A 38 5.15 1.98 2.35
N CYS A 39 5.03 1.99 1.03
CA CYS A 39 4.35 0.98 0.22
C CYS A 39 5.33 0.21 -0.69
N GLU A 40 6.64 0.34 -0.48
CA GLU A 40 7.67 -0.28 -1.31
C GLU A 40 7.73 -1.80 -1.18
N ASN A 41 8.07 -2.50 -2.27
CA ASN A 41 8.29 -3.96 -2.33
C ASN A 41 7.08 -4.80 -1.87
N GLN A 42 5.85 -4.41 -2.22
CA GLN A 42 4.63 -5.13 -1.81
C GLN A 42 3.90 -5.79 -2.98
N GLY A 43 4.43 -5.70 -4.21
CA GLY A 43 3.81 -6.28 -5.40
C GLY A 43 2.55 -5.53 -5.86
N PHE A 44 2.40 -4.25 -5.51
CA PHE A 44 1.26 -3.46 -5.95
C PHE A 44 1.24 -3.37 -7.48
N THR A 45 0.10 -3.69 -8.09
CA THR A 45 -0.12 -3.55 -9.54
C THR A 45 -0.82 -2.24 -9.91
N SER A 46 -1.29 -1.50 -8.90
CA SER A 46 -1.94 -0.20 -9.00
C SER A 46 -1.73 0.61 -7.73
N VAL A 47 -2.01 1.92 -7.78
CA VAL A 47 -1.93 2.81 -6.60
C VAL A 47 -2.96 2.38 -5.54
N PRO A 48 -2.57 2.13 -4.27
CA PRO A 48 -3.50 1.79 -3.20
C PRO A 48 -4.51 2.92 -2.93
N ARG A 49 -5.81 2.59 -2.91
CA ARG A 49 -6.89 3.60 -2.81
C ARG A 49 -7.30 4.00 -1.38
N LYS A 50 -6.87 3.26 -0.36
CA LYS A 50 -7.27 3.47 1.05
C LYS A 50 -6.09 3.95 1.91
N LEU A 51 -5.39 4.99 1.45
CA LEU A 51 -4.33 5.62 2.24
C LEU A 51 -4.89 6.78 3.06
N ARG A 52 -4.14 7.17 4.09
CA ARG A 52 -4.45 8.39 4.84
C ARG A 52 -4.31 9.62 3.93
N ARG A 53 -5.21 10.59 4.07
CA ARG A 53 -5.23 11.81 3.24
C ARG A 53 -4.20 12.87 3.67
N ASP A 54 -3.63 12.73 4.87
CA ASP A 54 -2.62 13.62 5.45
C ASP A 54 -1.18 13.18 5.15
N ILE A 55 -0.98 12.25 4.21
CA ILE A 55 0.36 11.84 3.79
C ILE A 55 1.07 13.01 3.10
N TYR A 56 2.32 13.20 3.49
CA TYR A 56 3.25 14.13 2.88
C TYR A 56 4.07 13.46 1.78
N GLU A 57 4.40 12.18 1.95
CA GLU A 57 5.20 11.40 1.01
C GLU A 57 4.62 9.99 0.85
N LEU A 58 4.46 9.57 -0.41
CA LEU A 58 4.06 8.21 -0.79
C LEU A 58 5.20 7.51 -1.51
N ILE A 59 5.68 6.41 -0.93
CA ILE A 59 6.76 5.59 -1.49
C ILE A 59 6.14 4.31 -2.03
N LEU A 60 6.08 4.18 -3.35
CA LEU A 60 5.57 3.01 -4.09
C LEU A 60 6.70 2.31 -4.87
N SER A 61 7.95 2.53 -4.48
CA SER A 61 9.11 1.99 -5.20
C SER A 61 9.13 0.47 -5.27
N ASN A 62 9.69 -0.07 -6.34
CA ASN A 62 9.88 -1.51 -6.55
C ASN A 62 8.57 -2.31 -6.41
N ASN A 63 7.53 -1.86 -7.11
CA ASN A 63 6.27 -2.57 -7.26
C ASN A 63 6.05 -2.92 -8.75
N SER A 64 4.87 -3.43 -9.10
CA SER A 64 4.51 -3.83 -10.46
C SER A 64 3.40 -2.94 -11.04
N ILE A 65 3.39 -1.66 -10.67
CA ILE A 65 2.42 -0.70 -11.18
C ILE A 65 2.72 -0.48 -12.66
N HIS A 66 1.74 -0.77 -13.50
CA HIS A 66 1.84 -0.64 -14.95
C HIS A 66 1.02 0.53 -15.50
N MET A 67 0.00 0.97 -14.74
CA MET A 67 -0.92 2.01 -15.15
C MET A 67 -1.23 2.97 -14.01
N LEU A 68 -1.20 4.27 -14.32
CA LEU A 68 -1.77 5.32 -13.48
C LEU A 68 -3.10 5.76 -14.09
N THR A 69 -4.20 5.37 -13.44
CA THR A 69 -5.56 5.69 -13.89
C THR A 69 -5.95 7.12 -13.50
N ASN A 70 -6.98 7.67 -14.15
CA ASN A 70 -7.58 8.94 -13.74
C ASN A 70 -7.89 8.97 -12.24
N ASN A 71 -7.62 10.12 -11.62
CA ASN A 71 -7.94 10.38 -10.21
C ASN A 71 -7.24 9.44 -9.22
N SER A 72 -6.14 8.78 -9.61
CA SER A 72 -5.38 7.87 -8.73
C SER A 72 -4.92 8.57 -7.45
N PHE A 73 -4.74 9.89 -7.50
CA PHE A 73 -4.23 10.69 -6.39
C PHE A 73 -5.16 11.82 -5.92
N ILE A 74 -6.44 11.81 -6.33
CA ILE A 74 -7.39 12.93 -6.12
C ILE A 74 -7.57 13.36 -4.66
N ASN A 75 -7.30 12.47 -3.70
CA ASN A 75 -7.49 12.71 -2.28
C ASN A 75 -6.22 13.19 -1.55
N TYR A 76 -5.13 13.47 -2.26
CA TYR A 76 -3.80 13.74 -1.68
C TYR A 76 -3.28 15.15 -2.02
N SER A 77 -4.14 16.16 -1.95
CA SER A 77 -3.82 17.55 -2.30
C SER A 77 -2.71 18.20 -1.48
N LYS A 78 -2.41 17.65 -0.29
CA LYS A 78 -1.30 18.09 0.57
C LYS A 78 -0.01 17.29 0.39
N MET A 79 -0.02 16.24 -0.43
CA MET A 79 1.15 15.40 -0.65
C MET A 79 2.19 16.15 -1.49
N GLU A 80 3.43 16.19 -1.02
CA GLU A 80 4.51 16.92 -1.69
C GLU A 80 5.45 16.00 -2.46
N ARG A 81 5.45 14.69 -2.16
CA ARG A 81 6.43 13.74 -2.69
C ARG A 81 5.77 12.41 -3.09
N LEU A 82 5.98 11.99 -4.32
CA LEU A 82 5.52 10.71 -4.87
C LEU A 82 6.70 9.97 -5.49
N ILE A 83 7.02 8.78 -4.97
CA ILE A 83 8.13 7.96 -5.45
C ILE A 83 7.59 6.66 -6.05
N LEU A 84 7.72 6.51 -7.36
CA LEU A 84 7.28 5.41 -8.21
C LEU A 84 8.46 4.66 -8.86
N THR A 85 9.71 5.03 -8.54
CA THR A 85 10.92 4.40 -9.09
C THR A 85 10.89 2.87 -8.98
N GLY A 86 11.30 2.17 -10.04
CA GLY A 86 11.32 0.70 -10.05
C GLY A 86 9.95 0.05 -10.27
N ASN A 87 8.99 0.77 -10.85
CA ASN A 87 7.76 0.21 -11.42
C ASN A 87 7.88 0.05 -12.94
N ASN A 88 6.87 -0.56 -13.57
CA ASN A 88 6.82 -0.80 -15.02
C ASN A 88 5.69 0.01 -15.69
N ILE A 89 5.59 1.30 -15.34
CA ILE A 89 4.50 2.18 -15.77
C ILE A 89 4.63 2.45 -17.27
N SER A 90 3.67 1.95 -18.04
CA SER A 90 3.60 2.15 -19.50
C SER A 90 2.36 2.96 -19.92
N VAL A 91 1.37 3.09 -19.03
CA VAL A 91 0.13 3.82 -19.29
C VAL A 91 -0.11 4.87 -18.21
N ILE A 92 -0.32 6.11 -18.61
CA ILE A 92 -0.69 7.22 -17.73
C ILE A 92 -1.91 7.89 -18.37
N HIS A 93 -3.04 7.88 -17.68
CA HIS A 93 -4.22 8.60 -18.17
C HIS A 93 -4.06 10.12 -17.95
N GLU A 94 -4.78 10.92 -18.75
CA GLU A 94 -4.71 12.38 -18.75
C GLU A 94 -4.91 13.01 -17.35
N ASP A 95 -5.86 12.48 -16.56
CA ASP A 95 -6.17 12.98 -15.21
C ASP A 95 -5.50 12.18 -14.10
N ALA A 96 -4.42 11.44 -14.39
CA ALA A 96 -3.79 10.57 -13.40
C ALA A 96 -3.31 11.34 -12.16
N PHE A 97 -2.82 12.56 -12.35
CA PHE A 97 -2.22 13.41 -11.32
C PHE A 97 -3.16 14.51 -10.79
N VAL A 98 -4.44 14.51 -11.17
CA VAL A 98 -5.43 15.44 -10.63
C VAL A 98 -5.50 15.32 -9.10
N GLY A 99 -5.55 16.47 -8.42
CA GLY A 99 -5.60 16.57 -6.96
C GLY A 99 -4.24 16.47 -6.27
N LEU A 100 -3.12 16.54 -6.99
CA LEU A 100 -1.76 16.64 -6.44
C LEU A 100 -1.26 18.10 -6.36
N ASP A 101 -2.09 18.99 -5.82
CA ASP A 101 -1.88 20.45 -5.86
C ASP A 101 -0.56 20.91 -5.19
N SER A 102 -0.06 20.16 -4.21
CA SER A 102 1.16 20.49 -3.47
C SER A 102 2.39 19.70 -3.93
N LEU A 103 2.32 18.93 -5.02
CA LEU A 103 3.41 18.05 -5.44
C LEU A 103 4.66 18.84 -5.85
N LYS A 104 5.79 18.47 -5.25
CA LYS A 104 7.10 19.08 -5.52
C LYS A 104 8.11 18.08 -6.06
N VAL A 105 7.95 16.80 -5.74
CA VAL A 105 8.87 15.73 -6.13
C VAL A 105 8.09 14.56 -6.71
N LEU A 106 8.40 14.22 -7.96
CA LEU A 106 7.98 13.00 -8.64
C LEU A 106 9.24 12.24 -9.07
N LYS A 107 9.37 10.98 -8.66
CA LYS A 107 10.51 10.10 -8.98
C LYS A 107 10.07 8.69 -9.30
#